data_AF-A0A951T8Z4-F1
#
_entry.id   AF-A0A951T8Z4-F1
#
_cell.length_a   1.000
_cell.length_b   1.000
_cell.length_c   1.000
_cell.angle_alpha   90.00
_cell.angle_beta   90.00
_cell.angle_gamma   90.00
#
_symmetry.space_group_name_H-M   'P 1'
#
loop_
_entity.id
_entity.type
_entity.pdbx_description
1 polymer ?
#
loop_
_entity_poly.entity_id
_entity_poly.type
_entity_poly.pdbx_seq_one_letter_code
_entity_poly.pdbx_strand_id
1 'polypeptide(L)'
;MLLTDHIESTCIVTAMESKTKADVLKDLTHLLFDKKKLKGMEPALDQIMAREITESTGIGHGLAVPHARVSGLKTLYCAVGRVKDGLDFAAVDKKPVHLIFLICYPPTQQTTYLNFVATLAKLLRVPENFKALMKAGDEKEFLEVLTDLSHKLAAPEEYYAKKLKADPELLQARDAHADLILLARLQLCQEMHDAARTGKKQIKQRMDSIRGLVDSRIMRHYDRLMTARPPALVPVEGDTCQGCFMRLPSQFAQKVREDSDHIHTCPNCSRFIYIV
;
A
#
# COMPACT_ATOMS: atom_id res chain seq x y z
N MET A 1 9.03 -6.73 3.00
CA MET A 1 8.05 -7.73 2.55
C MET A 1 8.40 -8.07 1.12
N LEU A 2 8.30 -9.34 0.71
CA LEU A 2 8.43 -9.70 -0.69
C LEU A 2 7.06 -9.56 -1.34
N LEU A 3 6.97 -8.79 -2.43
CA LEU A 3 5.68 -8.58 -3.10
C LEU A 3 5.17 -9.87 -3.75
N THR A 4 6.10 -10.74 -4.15
CA THR A 4 5.81 -12.00 -4.83
C THR A 4 5.27 -13.09 -3.90
N ASP A 5 5.23 -12.86 -2.59
CA ASP A 5 4.46 -13.70 -1.65
C ASP A 5 2.94 -13.61 -1.90
N HIS A 6 2.50 -12.58 -2.64
CA HIS A 6 1.09 -12.29 -2.91
C HIS A 6 0.72 -12.22 -4.40
N ILE A 7 1.69 -12.44 -5.29
CA ILE A 7 1.52 -12.40 -6.74
C ILE A 7 1.98 -13.74 -7.30
N GLU A 8 1.09 -14.44 -7.99
CA GLU A 8 1.44 -15.62 -8.77
C GLU A 8 1.66 -15.22 -10.23
N SER A 9 2.57 -15.89 -10.95
CA SER A 9 2.82 -15.61 -12.37
C SER A 9 1.55 -15.74 -13.22
N THR A 10 0.64 -16.65 -12.84
CA THR A 10 -0.65 -16.82 -13.51
C THR A 10 -1.63 -15.66 -13.31
N CYS A 11 -1.33 -14.73 -12.39
CA CYS A 11 -2.11 -13.51 -12.13
C CYS A 11 -1.46 -12.27 -12.74
N ILE A 12 -0.54 -12.44 -13.69
CA ILE A 12 0.13 -11.35 -14.42
C ILE A 12 -0.34 -11.38 -15.87
N VAL A 13 -0.62 -10.20 -16.42
CA VAL A 13 -0.90 -9.98 -17.84
C VAL A 13 0.09 -8.95 -18.35
N THR A 14 1.08 -9.41 -19.11
CA THR A 14 2.20 -8.58 -19.56
C THR A 14 1.88 -7.71 -20.79
N ALA A 15 0.73 -7.93 -21.43
CA ALA A 15 0.20 -7.08 -22.48
C ALA A 15 -1.32 -7.06 -22.41
N MET A 16 -1.88 -6.08 -21.70
CA MET A 16 -3.32 -5.89 -21.62
C MET A 16 -3.87 -5.46 -22.99
N GLU A 17 -4.95 -6.10 -23.44
CA GLU A 17 -5.69 -5.70 -24.65
C GLU A 17 -6.73 -4.61 -24.36
N SER A 18 -7.27 -4.61 -23.14
CA SER A 18 -8.27 -3.64 -22.68
C SER A 18 -7.73 -2.22 -22.67
N LYS A 19 -8.54 -1.30 -23.22
CA LYS A 19 -8.16 0.10 -23.49
C LYS A 19 -8.85 1.11 -22.58
N THR A 20 -9.77 0.67 -21.74
CA THR A 20 -10.46 1.56 -20.79
C THR A 20 -10.14 1.16 -19.37
N LYS A 21 -10.20 2.14 -18.46
CA LYS A 21 -10.04 1.91 -17.02
C LYS A 21 -11.01 0.84 -16.51
N ALA A 22 -12.28 0.93 -16.89
CA ALA A 22 -13.31 -0.01 -16.46
C ALA A 22 -13.03 -1.44 -16.93
N ASP A 23 -12.64 -1.62 -18.20
CA ASP A 23 -12.36 -2.95 -18.76
C ASP A 23 -11.13 -3.57 -18.11
N VAL A 24 -10.07 -2.78 -17.89
CA VAL A 24 -8.86 -3.28 -17.21
C VAL A 24 -9.16 -3.72 -15.78
N LEU A 25 -9.95 -2.96 -15.02
CA LEU A 25 -10.36 -3.35 -13.66
C LEU A 25 -11.18 -4.63 -13.67
N LYS A 26 -12.10 -4.77 -14.63
CA LYS A 26 -12.92 -5.96 -14.81
C LYS A 26 -12.06 -7.18 -15.15
N ASP A 27 -11.16 -7.07 -16.12
CA ASP A 27 -10.30 -8.17 -16.58
C ASP A 27 -9.36 -8.65 -15.47
N LEU A 28 -8.72 -7.74 -14.74
CA LEU A 28 -7.83 -8.11 -13.63
C LEU A 28 -8.61 -8.72 -12.45
N THR A 29 -9.85 -8.29 -12.21
CA THR A 29 -10.71 -8.93 -11.20
C THR A 29 -11.17 -10.32 -11.65
N HIS A 30 -11.53 -10.47 -12.93
CA HIS A 30 -11.88 -11.75 -13.54
C HIS A 30 -10.70 -12.72 -13.47
N LEU A 31 -9.47 -12.25 -13.71
CA LEU A 31 -8.27 -13.05 -13.59
C LEU A 31 -8.10 -13.64 -12.19
N LEU A 32 -8.29 -12.84 -11.13
CA LEU A 32 -8.25 -13.34 -9.76
C LEU A 32 -9.36 -14.38 -9.47
N PHE A 33 -10.54 -14.20 -10.06
CA PHE A 33 -11.62 -15.16 -9.96
C PHE A 33 -11.28 -16.49 -10.67
N ASP A 34 -10.82 -16.45 -11.93
CA ASP A 34 -10.43 -17.62 -12.71
C ASP A 34 -9.32 -18.44 -12.04
N LYS A 35 -8.37 -17.75 -11.40
CA LYS A 35 -7.29 -18.39 -10.63
C LYS A 35 -7.72 -18.83 -9.22
N LYS A 36 -9.03 -18.85 -8.95
CA LYS A 36 -9.65 -19.30 -7.70
C LYS A 36 -9.16 -18.54 -6.47
N LYS A 37 -8.75 -17.29 -6.64
CA LYS A 37 -8.34 -16.40 -5.54
C LYS A 37 -9.54 -15.71 -4.91
N LEU A 38 -10.59 -15.47 -5.69
CA LEU A 38 -11.86 -14.93 -5.24
C LEU A 38 -12.94 -16.03 -5.26
N LYS A 39 -13.90 -15.96 -4.33
CA LYS A 39 -15.09 -16.84 -4.34
C LYS A 39 -16.17 -16.38 -5.31
N GLY A 40 -16.17 -15.09 -5.64
CA GLY A 40 -17.08 -14.44 -6.58
C GLY A 40 -16.42 -13.16 -7.07
N MET A 41 -16.72 -12.77 -8.30
CA MET A 41 -16.08 -11.63 -8.98
C MET A 41 -16.76 -10.31 -8.60
N GLU A 42 -18.08 -10.30 -8.60
CA GLU A 42 -18.94 -9.12 -8.49
C GLU A 42 -18.69 -8.33 -7.19
N PRO A 43 -18.64 -8.96 -6.00
CA PRO A 43 -18.43 -8.19 -4.76
C PRO A 43 -17.08 -7.46 -4.73
N ALA A 44 -16.05 -8.05 -5.34
CA ALA A 44 -14.73 -7.43 -5.42
C ALA A 44 -14.74 -6.30 -6.47
N LEU A 45 -15.30 -6.55 -7.65
CA LEU A 45 -15.35 -5.58 -8.74
C LEU A 45 -16.17 -4.34 -8.35
N ASP A 46 -17.35 -4.52 -7.74
CA ASP A 46 -18.21 -3.43 -7.31
C ASP A 46 -17.49 -2.50 -6.33
N GLN A 47 -16.75 -3.08 -5.38
CA GLN A 47 -15.98 -2.31 -4.41
C GLN A 47 -14.80 -1.58 -5.05
N ILE A 48 -14.09 -2.23 -5.98
CA ILE A 48 -12.99 -1.59 -6.73
C ILE A 48 -13.52 -0.41 -7.54
N MET A 49 -14.61 -0.61 -8.28
CA MET A 49 -15.24 0.43 -9.09
C MET A 49 -15.75 1.59 -8.21
N ALA A 50 -16.41 1.29 -7.08
CA ALA A 50 -16.88 2.32 -6.16
C ALA A 50 -15.74 3.17 -5.59
N ARG A 51 -14.61 2.54 -5.23
CA ARG A 51 -13.40 3.27 -4.78
C ARG A 51 -12.84 4.15 -5.89
N GLU A 52 -12.73 3.61 -7.10
CA GLU A 52 -12.16 4.29 -8.26
C GLU A 52 -13.01 5.46 -8.78
N ILE A 53 -14.33 5.38 -8.63
CA ILE A 53 -15.26 6.48 -8.96
C ILE A 53 -15.10 7.63 -7.97
N THR A 54 -14.87 7.32 -6.69
CA THR A 54 -14.70 8.34 -5.64
C THR A 54 -13.42 9.12 -5.85
N GLU A 55 -12.34 8.42 -6.20
CA GLU A 55 -11.03 9.01 -6.45
C GLU A 55 -10.19 8.03 -7.28
N SER A 56 -9.33 8.55 -8.15
CA SER A 56 -8.42 7.69 -8.90
C SER A 56 -7.47 6.93 -7.97
N THR A 57 -7.27 5.64 -8.24
CA THR A 57 -6.20 4.86 -7.59
C THR A 57 -4.88 4.91 -8.38
N GLY A 58 -4.79 5.79 -9.37
CA GLY A 58 -3.57 6.15 -10.08
C GLY A 58 -2.68 7.04 -9.21
N ILE A 59 -1.70 6.44 -8.54
CA ILE A 59 -0.81 7.15 -7.60
C ILE A 59 0.36 7.89 -8.28
N GLY A 60 0.34 7.96 -9.62
CA GLY A 60 1.34 8.65 -10.43
C GLY A 60 2.53 7.76 -10.80
N HIS A 61 3.49 8.33 -11.54
CA HIS A 61 4.68 7.61 -12.02
C HIS A 61 4.38 6.35 -12.84
N GLY A 62 3.26 6.36 -13.58
CA GLY A 62 2.86 5.22 -14.41
C GLY A 62 2.25 4.04 -13.64
N LEU A 63 1.85 4.24 -12.38
CA LEU A 63 1.33 3.20 -11.49
C LEU A 63 -0.09 3.47 -11.02
N ALA A 64 -0.94 2.45 -11.02
CA ALA A 64 -2.20 2.43 -10.29
C ALA A 64 -2.29 1.21 -9.36
N VAL A 65 -2.99 1.40 -8.23
CA VAL A 65 -3.19 0.35 -7.22
C VAL A 65 -4.68 0.21 -6.84
N PRO A 66 -5.55 -0.23 -7.78
CA PRO A 66 -6.95 -0.48 -7.49
C PRO A 66 -7.08 -1.57 -6.45
N HIS A 67 -8.03 -1.46 -5.52
CA HIS A 67 -8.11 -2.41 -4.42
C HIS A 67 -9.51 -2.59 -3.85
N ALA A 68 -9.76 -3.77 -3.29
CA ALA A 68 -10.97 -4.09 -2.55
C ALA A 68 -10.68 -4.89 -1.29
N ARG A 69 -11.47 -4.61 -0.26
CA ARG A 69 -11.49 -5.36 0.98
C ARG A 69 -12.61 -6.39 0.95
N VAL A 70 -12.26 -7.64 0.69
CA VAL A 70 -13.21 -8.73 0.41
C VAL A 70 -13.29 -9.70 1.58
N SER A 71 -14.49 -9.84 2.16
CA SER A 71 -14.74 -10.77 3.26
C SER A 71 -14.61 -12.24 2.81
N GLY A 72 -14.03 -13.08 3.67
CA GLY A 72 -13.92 -14.52 3.41
C GLY A 72 -12.72 -14.95 2.55
N LEU A 73 -11.84 -14.00 2.17
CA LEU A 73 -10.51 -14.33 1.65
C LEU A 73 -9.60 -14.86 2.76
N LYS A 74 -8.68 -15.77 2.40
CA LYS A 74 -7.69 -16.31 3.34
C LYS A 74 -6.48 -15.40 3.50
N THR A 75 -6.15 -14.66 2.44
CA THR A 75 -4.97 -13.78 2.37
C THR A 75 -5.16 -12.74 1.27
N LEU A 76 -4.24 -11.77 1.19
CA LEU A 76 -4.12 -10.81 0.11
C LEU A 76 -3.69 -11.49 -1.19
N TYR A 77 -4.39 -11.16 -2.27
CA TYR A 77 -4.07 -11.55 -3.63
C TYR A 77 -3.93 -10.32 -4.52
N CYS A 78 -2.99 -10.37 -5.46
CA CYS A 78 -2.75 -9.29 -6.39
C CYS A 78 -2.71 -9.81 -7.83
N ALA A 79 -3.45 -9.15 -8.72
CA ALA A 79 -3.31 -9.29 -10.16
C ALA A 79 -2.53 -8.10 -10.72
N VAL A 80 -1.73 -8.35 -11.75
CA VAL A 80 -0.89 -7.33 -12.37
C VAL A 80 -1.25 -7.21 -13.84
N GLY A 81 -1.55 -5.99 -14.29
CA GLY A 81 -1.75 -5.66 -15.70
C GLY A 81 -0.68 -4.69 -16.18
N ARG A 82 -0.10 -4.96 -17.34
CA ARG A 82 0.79 -4.02 -18.04
C ARG A 82 0.12 -3.49 -19.32
N VAL A 83 -0.08 -2.18 -19.38
CA VAL A 83 -0.60 -1.45 -20.54
C VAL A 83 0.56 -0.73 -21.21
N LYS A 84 1.06 -1.25 -22.35
CA LYS A 84 2.27 -0.76 -23.00
C LYS A 84 2.16 0.71 -23.42
N ASP A 85 1.05 1.06 -24.06
CA ASP A 85 0.82 2.41 -24.60
C ASP A 85 0.40 3.44 -23.54
N GLY A 86 0.18 2.96 -22.30
CA GLY A 86 -0.36 3.76 -21.22
C GLY A 86 -1.88 3.86 -21.28
N LEU A 87 -2.49 4.03 -20.12
CA LEU A 87 -3.92 4.17 -19.93
C LEU A 87 -4.20 5.47 -19.17
N ASP A 88 -5.16 6.26 -19.65
CA ASP A 88 -5.68 7.36 -18.83
C ASP A 88 -6.43 6.78 -17.63
N PHE A 89 -5.81 6.94 -16.46
CA PHE A 89 -6.35 6.48 -15.19
C PHE A 89 -6.87 7.64 -14.34
N ALA A 90 -6.83 8.87 -14.84
CA ALA A 90 -6.97 10.09 -14.05
C ALA A 90 -5.97 10.15 -12.86
N ALA A 91 -4.73 9.71 -13.09
CA ALA A 91 -3.70 9.65 -12.05
C ALA A 91 -3.38 11.04 -11.47
N VAL A 92 -2.90 11.08 -10.23
CA VAL A 92 -2.61 12.33 -9.50
C VAL A 92 -1.65 13.28 -10.22
N ASP A 93 -0.69 12.73 -10.98
CA ASP A 93 0.29 13.49 -11.75
C ASP A 93 -0.17 13.79 -13.19
N LYS A 94 -1.41 13.42 -13.53
CA LYS A 94 -2.04 13.56 -14.85
C LYS A 94 -1.28 12.86 -15.97
N LYS A 95 -0.46 11.85 -15.65
CA LYS A 95 0.26 11.02 -16.63
C LYS A 95 -0.42 9.67 -16.84
N PRO A 96 -0.22 9.02 -18.00
CA PRO A 96 -0.73 7.68 -18.24
C PRO A 96 -0.17 6.65 -17.25
N VAL A 97 -1.00 5.68 -16.89
CA VAL A 97 -0.62 4.50 -16.10
C VAL A 97 -0.22 3.36 -17.02
N HIS A 98 0.88 2.68 -16.73
CA HIS A 98 1.34 1.52 -17.49
C HIS A 98 1.34 0.23 -16.68
N LEU A 99 1.50 0.30 -15.35
CA LEU A 99 1.47 -0.84 -14.46
C LEU A 99 0.30 -0.70 -13.48
N ILE A 100 -0.52 -1.73 -13.38
CA ILE A 100 -1.73 -1.75 -12.56
C ILE A 100 -1.63 -2.96 -11.65
N PHE A 101 -1.60 -2.72 -10.34
CA PHE A 101 -1.57 -3.77 -9.32
C PHE A 101 -2.92 -3.80 -8.61
N LEU A 102 -3.83 -4.67 -9.06
CA LEU A 102 -5.17 -4.82 -8.51
C LEU A 102 -5.12 -5.77 -7.30
N ILE A 103 -5.53 -5.28 -6.13
CA ILE A 103 -5.35 -5.99 -4.86
C ILE A 103 -6.69 -6.31 -4.21
N CYS A 104 -6.92 -7.58 -3.88
CA CYS A 104 -8.03 -8.02 -3.05
C CYS A 104 -7.51 -8.62 -1.75
N TYR A 105 -7.99 -8.16 -0.60
CA TYR A 105 -7.49 -8.59 0.71
C TYR A 105 -8.60 -8.75 1.75
N PRO A 106 -8.43 -9.65 2.75
CA PRO A 106 -9.40 -9.78 3.84
C PRO A 106 -9.30 -8.61 4.83
N PRO A 107 -10.38 -8.24 5.53
CA PRO A 107 -10.36 -7.17 6.53
C PRO A 107 -9.26 -7.31 7.59
N THR A 108 -8.90 -8.55 7.94
CA THR A 108 -7.85 -8.88 8.92
C THR A 108 -6.43 -8.58 8.45
N GLN A 109 -6.21 -8.28 7.16
CA GLN A 109 -4.89 -8.03 6.57
C GLN A 109 -4.72 -6.59 6.05
N GLN A 110 -5.45 -5.63 6.61
CA GLN A 110 -5.32 -4.21 6.26
C GLN A 110 -3.85 -3.71 6.35
N THR A 111 -3.13 -4.08 7.41
CA THR A 111 -1.72 -3.69 7.59
C THR A 111 -0.81 -4.29 6.53
N THR A 112 -1.05 -5.55 6.13
CA THR A 112 -0.32 -6.22 5.05
C THR A 112 -0.56 -5.51 3.73
N TYR A 113 -1.82 -5.15 3.43
CA TYR A 113 -2.18 -4.36 2.26
C TYR A 113 -1.43 -3.03 2.22
N LEU A 114 -1.44 -2.24 3.30
CA LEU A 114 -0.73 -0.96 3.34
C LEU A 114 0.78 -1.13 3.12
N ASN A 115 1.38 -2.18 3.71
CA ASN A 115 2.79 -2.48 3.49
C ASN A 115 3.08 -2.92 2.04
N PHE A 116 2.13 -3.56 1.37
CA PHE A 116 2.21 -3.93 -0.05
C PHE A 116 2.25 -2.69 -0.92
N VAL A 117 1.28 -1.79 -0.78
CA VAL A 117 1.22 -0.53 -1.54
C VAL A 117 2.48 0.31 -1.29
N ALA A 118 2.90 0.46 -0.03
CA ALA A 118 4.10 1.21 0.31
C ALA A 118 5.38 0.59 -0.27
N THR A 119 5.48 -0.73 -0.30
CA THR A 119 6.60 -1.44 -0.93
C THR A 119 6.58 -1.21 -2.45
N LEU A 120 5.42 -1.32 -3.11
CA LEU A 120 5.26 -1.05 -4.54
C LEU A 120 5.65 0.38 -4.92
N ALA A 121 5.07 1.37 -4.26
CA ALA A 121 5.34 2.79 -4.53
C ALA A 121 6.84 3.10 -4.39
N LYS A 122 7.47 2.56 -3.34
CA LYS A 122 8.91 2.74 -3.10
C LYS A 122 9.78 2.05 -4.15
N LEU A 123 9.42 0.83 -4.56
CA LEU A 123 10.12 0.07 -5.58
C LEU A 123 10.04 0.75 -6.95
N LEU A 124 8.84 1.21 -7.31
CA LEU A 124 8.52 1.74 -8.64
C LEU A 124 8.82 3.24 -8.80
N ARG A 125 9.04 3.97 -7.70
CA ARG A 125 9.59 5.32 -7.73
C ARG A 125 11.02 5.37 -8.32
N VAL A 126 11.73 4.24 -8.32
CA VAL A 126 13.05 4.13 -8.98
C VAL A 126 12.82 3.90 -10.49
N PRO A 127 13.19 4.84 -11.38
CA PRO A 127 12.89 4.74 -12.81
C PRO A 127 13.47 3.48 -13.46
N GLU A 128 14.62 3.01 -13.00
CA GLU A 128 15.30 1.80 -13.49
C GLU A 128 14.48 0.54 -13.19
N ASN A 129 13.87 0.47 -12.01
CA ASN A 129 13.03 -0.65 -11.60
C ASN A 129 11.76 -0.71 -12.45
N PHE A 130 11.13 0.45 -12.66
CA PHE A 130 9.95 0.56 -13.54
C PHE A 130 10.29 0.13 -14.97
N LYS A 131 11.42 0.63 -15.53
CA LYS A 131 11.90 0.23 -16.86
C LYS A 131 12.19 -1.27 -16.95
N ALA A 132 12.73 -1.88 -15.91
CA ALA A 132 13.00 -3.33 -15.89
C ALA A 132 11.70 -4.14 -16.00
N LEU A 133 10.66 -3.78 -15.22
CA LEU A 133 9.35 -4.44 -15.29
C LEU A 133 8.63 -4.20 -16.62
N MET A 134 8.82 -3.02 -17.24
CA MET A 134 8.30 -2.73 -18.57
C MET A 134 8.99 -3.53 -19.68
N LYS A 135 10.23 -3.99 -19.47
CA LYS A 135 11.01 -4.77 -20.44
C LYS A 135 10.78 -6.27 -20.38
N ALA A 136 10.30 -6.79 -19.26
CA ALA A 136 10.05 -8.23 -19.10
C ALA A 136 9.17 -8.77 -20.25
N GLY A 137 9.60 -9.84 -20.92
CA GLY A 137 8.96 -10.40 -22.10
C GLY A 137 7.67 -11.14 -21.77
N ASP A 138 7.64 -11.86 -20.64
CA ASP A 138 6.53 -12.70 -20.21
C ASP A 138 6.25 -12.62 -18.70
N GLU A 139 5.21 -13.32 -18.25
CA GLU A 139 4.74 -13.31 -16.86
C GLU A 139 5.76 -13.86 -15.87
N LYS A 140 6.59 -14.84 -16.29
CA LYS A 140 7.61 -15.44 -15.43
C LYS A 140 8.76 -14.48 -15.26
N GLU A 141 9.27 -13.92 -16.35
CA GLU A 141 10.33 -12.91 -16.32
C GLU A 141 9.88 -11.69 -15.51
N PHE A 142 8.63 -11.26 -15.65
CA PHE A 142 8.09 -10.16 -14.84
C PHE A 142 8.13 -10.50 -13.34
N LEU A 143 7.68 -11.69 -12.96
CA LEU A 143 7.68 -12.13 -11.57
C LEU A 143 9.10 -12.28 -11.01
N GLU A 144 10.04 -12.77 -11.80
CA GLU A 144 11.47 -12.89 -11.45
C GLU A 144 12.09 -11.51 -11.20
N VAL A 145 11.91 -10.57 -12.14
CA VAL A 145 12.36 -9.18 -11.98
C VAL A 145 11.75 -8.55 -10.73
N LEU A 146 10.44 -8.73 -10.50
CA LEU A 146 9.78 -8.19 -9.31
C LEU A 146 10.30 -8.82 -8.01
N THR A 147 10.62 -10.11 -8.03
CA THR A 147 11.21 -10.84 -6.89
C THR A 147 12.58 -10.28 -6.56
N ASP A 148 13.46 -10.16 -7.54
CA ASP A 148 14.81 -9.60 -7.38
C ASP A 148 14.78 -8.17 -6.83
N LEU A 149 13.91 -7.34 -7.39
CA LEU A 149 13.72 -5.96 -6.92
C LEU A 149 13.17 -5.93 -5.49
N SER A 150 12.24 -6.82 -5.15
CA SER A 150 11.69 -6.94 -3.80
C SER A 150 12.76 -7.39 -2.79
N HIS A 151 13.65 -8.31 -3.16
CA HIS A 151 14.77 -8.73 -2.32
C HIS A 151 15.77 -7.60 -2.08
N LYS A 152 16.16 -6.88 -3.15
CA LYS A 152 17.03 -5.70 -3.05
C LYS A 152 16.43 -4.61 -2.17
N LEU A 153 15.11 -4.45 -2.21
CA LEU A 153 14.36 -3.50 -1.41
C LEU A 153 14.23 -3.91 0.06
N ALA A 154 14.13 -5.21 0.32
CA ALA A 154 14.09 -5.80 1.66
C ALA A 154 15.47 -5.85 2.33
N ALA A 155 16.55 -5.50 1.61
CA ALA A 155 17.88 -5.31 2.16
C ALA A 155 17.90 -4.12 3.17
N PRO A 156 18.85 -4.09 4.11
CA PRO A 156 18.77 -3.24 5.32
C PRO A 156 18.69 -1.74 5.03
N GLU A 157 18.18 -0.99 6.02
CA GLU A 157 17.91 0.46 5.99
C GLU A 157 19.02 1.39 5.46
N GLU A 158 20.26 0.91 5.34
CA GLU A 158 21.39 1.66 4.79
C GLU A 158 21.14 2.23 3.39
N TYR A 159 20.41 1.53 2.51
CA TYR A 159 20.10 2.04 1.16
C TYR A 159 19.21 3.30 1.22
N TYR A 160 18.21 3.30 2.10
CA TYR A 160 17.32 4.45 2.30
C TYR A 160 18.03 5.59 3.02
N ALA A 161 18.83 5.28 4.05
CA ALA A 161 19.67 6.26 4.70
C ALA A 161 20.67 6.93 3.72
N LYS A 162 21.19 6.20 2.73
CA LYS A 162 22.07 6.74 1.68
C LYS A 162 21.32 7.61 0.68
N LYS A 163 20.11 7.23 0.27
CA LYS A 163 19.31 7.98 -0.71
C LYS A 163 18.69 9.26 -0.12
N LEU A 164 18.26 9.23 1.16
CA LEU A 164 17.86 10.43 1.91
C LEU A 164 19.01 11.44 2.11
N LYS A 165 20.26 10.96 2.16
CA LYS A 165 21.46 11.82 2.18
C LYS A 165 21.84 12.35 0.79
N ALA A 166 21.42 11.68 -0.28
CA ALA A 166 21.81 12.00 -1.65
C ALA A 166 20.89 13.03 -2.33
N ASP A 167 19.67 13.22 -1.83
CA ASP A 167 18.69 14.17 -2.37
C ASP A 167 17.99 14.93 -1.23
N PRO A 168 18.48 16.13 -0.85
CA PRO A 168 17.92 16.93 0.22
C PRO A 168 16.52 17.51 -0.09
N GLU A 169 16.09 17.56 -1.36
CA GLU A 169 14.76 18.04 -1.73
C GLU A 169 13.66 17.04 -1.33
N LEU A 170 14.00 15.74 -1.24
CA LEU A 170 13.13 14.71 -0.64
C LEU A 170 12.80 14.97 0.84
N LEU A 171 13.61 15.77 1.54
CA LEU A 171 13.39 16.15 2.94
C LEU A 171 12.39 17.31 3.09
N GLN A 172 12.20 18.11 2.04
CA GLN A 172 11.27 19.25 2.03
C GLN A 172 9.85 18.82 1.64
N ALA A 173 9.71 17.71 0.92
CA ALA A 173 8.45 16.99 0.77
C ALA A 173 8.25 16.01 1.94
N ARG A 174 8.05 16.52 3.16
CA ARG A 174 7.61 15.72 4.32
C ARG A 174 6.14 15.30 4.12
N ASP A 175 5.95 14.31 3.26
CA ASP A 175 4.67 13.69 2.98
C ASP A 175 4.20 12.91 4.22
N ALA A 176 3.09 13.33 4.83
CA ALA A 176 2.50 12.61 5.97
C ALA A 176 2.18 11.15 5.68
N HIS A 177 2.00 10.79 4.42
CA HIS A 177 1.87 9.42 3.99
C HIS A 177 3.11 8.59 4.34
N ALA A 178 4.32 9.15 4.23
CA ALA A 178 5.56 8.46 4.57
C ALA A 178 5.64 8.14 6.07
N ASP A 179 5.25 9.08 6.94
CA ASP A 179 5.23 8.87 8.38
C ASP A 179 4.12 7.88 8.79
N LEU A 180 2.92 7.98 8.22
CA LEU A 180 1.84 7.01 8.44
C LEU A 180 2.27 5.58 8.05
N ILE A 181 2.99 5.43 6.95
CA ILE A 181 3.58 4.16 6.52
C ILE A 181 4.60 3.65 7.54
N LEU A 182 5.49 4.52 8.04
CA LEU A 182 6.48 4.15 9.05
C LEU A 182 5.80 3.74 10.35
N LEU A 183 4.74 4.42 10.77
CA LEU A 183 3.93 4.05 11.93
C LEU A 183 3.24 2.70 11.74
N ALA A 184 2.64 2.45 10.57
CA ALA A 184 2.02 1.15 10.25
C ALA A 184 3.04 0.01 10.29
N ARG A 185 4.24 0.23 9.73
CA ARG A 185 5.35 -0.74 9.76
C ARG A 185 5.87 -0.98 11.16
N LEU A 186 5.99 0.07 11.98
CA LEU A 186 6.41 -0.05 13.37
C LEU A 186 5.43 -0.90 14.16
N GLN A 187 4.12 -0.65 13.99
CA GLN A 187 3.08 -1.40 14.68
C GLN A 187 3.08 -2.88 14.25
N LEU A 188 3.25 -3.16 12.96
CA LEU A 188 3.39 -4.54 12.47
C LEU A 188 4.61 -5.25 13.07
N CYS A 189 5.76 -4.55 13.14
CA CYS A 189 6.95 -5.13 13.75
C CYS A 189 6.74 -5.42 15.24
N GLN A 190 5.98 -4.58 15.96
CA GLN A 190 5.62 -4.82 17.36
C GLN A 190 4.73 -6.06 17.50
N GLU A 191 3.65 -6.15 16.71
CA GLU A 191 2.76 -7.32 16.70
C GLU A 191 3.54 -8.61 16.39
N MET A 192 4.44 -8.58 15.39
CA MET A 192 5.31 -9.70 15.05
C MET A 192 6.29 -10.04 16.18
N HIS A 193 6.89 -9.04 16.82
CA HIS A 193 7.83 -9.24 17.92
C HIS A 193 7.15 -9.89 19.13
N ASP A 194 5.91 -9.48 19.42
CA ASP A 194 5.12 -9.98 20.54
C ASP A 194 4.67 -11.43 20.29
N ALA A 195 4.25 -11.74 19.07
CA ALA A 195 3.85 -13.09 18.66
C ALA A 195 5.04 -14.05 18.43
N ALA A 196 6.24 -13.55 18.12
CA ALA A 196 7.37 -14.37 17.72
C ALA A 196 7.92 -15.23 18.88
N ARG A 197 8.27 -16.49 18.59
CA ARG A 197 9.03 -17.38 19.50
C ARG A 197 10.54 -17.32 19.26
N THR A 198 10.97 -17.02 18.03
CA THR A 198 12.36 -16.88 17.59
C THR A 198 12.52 -15.62 16.74
N GLY A 199 13.73 -15.12 16.53
CA GLY A 199 13.97 -13.96 15.66
C GLY A 199 13.62 -12.59 16.25
N LYS A 200 13.30 -12.49 17.55
CA LYS A 200 12.95 -11.23 18.23
C LYS A 200 14.02 -10.15 18.10
N LYS A 201 15.30 -10.53 18.13
CA LYS A 201 16.44 -9.60 18.01
C LYS A 201 16.42 -8.86 16.66
N GLN A 202 16.18 -9.58 15.57
CA GLN A 202 16.08 -9.01 14.23
C GLN A 202 14.86 -8.11 14.07
N ILE A 203 13.72 -8.49 14.66
CA ILE A 203 12.50 -7.68 14.61
C ILE A 203 12.71 -6.38 15.42
N LYS A 204 13.35 -6.46 16.60
CA LYS A 204 13.69 -5.29 17.41
C LYS A 204 14.63 -4.32 16.68
N GLN A 205 15.66 -4.83 16.00
CA GLN A 205 16.56 -4.00 15.20
C GLN A 205 15.79 -3.21 14.12
N ARG A 206 14.85 -3.86 13.42
CA ARG A 206 13.97 -3.18 12.46
C ARG A 206 13.08 -2.12 13.11
N MET A 207 12.54 -2.40 14.30
CA MET A 207 11.76 -1.41 15.05
C MET A 207 12.60 -0.18 15.39
N ASP A 208 13.81 -0.37 15.90
CA ASP A 208 14.70 0.72 16.32
C ASP A 208 15.07 1.63 15.13
N SER A 209 15.35 1.04 13.98
CA SER A 209 15.61 1.80 12.76
C SER A 209 14.40 2.57 12.25
N ILE A 210 13.20 1.97 12.21
CA ILE A 210 11.97 2.69 11.82
C ILE A 210 11.72 3.87 12.74
N ARG A 211 11.91 3.69 14.06
CA ARG A 211 11.77 4.76 15.06
C ARG A 211 12.73 5.92 14.82
N GLY A 212 13.93 5.64 14.31
CA GLY A 212 14.91 6.66 13.93
C GLY A 212 14.54 7.48 12.69
N LEU A 213 13.56 7.03 11.91
CA LEU A 213 13.10 7.70 10.68
C LEU A 213 11.87 8.60 10.90
N VAL A 214 11.19 8.50 12.04
CA VAL A 214 9.96 9.27 12.32
C VAL A 214 10.26 10.45 13.25
N ASP A 215 9.58 11.58 13.06
CA ASP A 215 9.73 12.77 13.91
C ASP A 215 9.52 12.43 15.39
N SER A 216 10.44 12.90 16.24
CA SER A 216 10.44 12.62 17.68
C SER A 216 9.14 12.98 18.39
N ARG A 217 8.38 13.98 17.90
CA ARG A 217 7.07 14.36 18.47
C ARG A 217 6.00 13.32 18.16
N ILE A 218 5.97 12.84 16.91
CA ILE A 218 5.08 11.76 16.46
C ILE A 218 5.41 10.48 17.24
N MET A 219 6.70 10.15 17.40
CA MET A 219 7.12 8.98 18.17
C MET A 219 6.71 9.03 19.62
N ARG A 220 6.84 10.18 20.28
CA ARG A 220 6.38 10.32 21.66
C ARG A 220 4.88 10.11 21.80
N HIS A 221 4.09 10.56 20.82
CA HIS A 221 2.64 10.34 20.81
C HIS A 221 2.29 8.88 20.53
N TYR A 222 2.96 8.26 19.56
CA TYR A 222 2.84 6.84 19.24
C TYR A 222 3.12 5.96 20.47
N ASP A 223 4.24 6.18 21.16
CA ASP A 223 4.61 5.40 22.35
C ASP A 223 3.58 5.52 23.46
N ARG A 224 3.04 6.73 23.66
CA ARG A 224 1.97 6.98 24.63
C ARG A 224 0.71 6.19 24.28
N LEU A 225 0.31 6.17 23.00
CA LEU A 225 -0.85 5.43 22.53
C LEU A 225 -0.64 3.92 22.65
N MET A 226 0.51 3.40 22.23
CA MET A 226 0.83 1.97 22.32
C MET A 226 0.91 1.48 23.77
N THR A 227 1.36 2.33 24.70
CA THR A 227 1.41 1.98 26.13
C THR A 227 0.02 2.04 26.77
N ALA A 228 -0.77 3.07 26.47
CA ALA A 228 -2.04 3.31 27.14
C ALA A 228 -3.22 2.55 26.51
N ARG A 229 -3.27 2.47 25.17
CA ARG A 229 -4.43 1.99 24.41
C ARG A 229 -4.08 1.60 22.96
N PRO A 230 -3.30 0.52 22.74
CA PRO A 230 -3.02 0.03 21.39
C PRO A 230 -4.32 -0.34 20.64
N PRO A 231 -4.34 -0.33 19.30
CA PRO A 231 -3.28 0.13 18.38
C PRO A 231 -3.15 1.66 18.37
N ALA A 232 -2.01 2.19 17.93
CA ALA A 232 -1.80 3.65 17.82
C ALA A 232 -2.31 4.21 16.48
N LEU A 233 -2.37 3.38 15.44
CA LEU A 233 -2.85 3.72 14.10
C LEU A 233 -4.13 2.94 13.78
N VAL A 234 -5.19 3.62 13.32
CA VAL A 234 -6.49 3.01 13.03
C VAL A 234 -7.13 3.56 11.75
N PRO A 235 -7.90 2.73 11.02
CA PRO A 235 -8.66 3.21 9.87
C PRO A 235 -9.87 4.04 10.29
N VAL A 236 -10.35 4.85 9.35
CA VAL A 236 -11.66 5.47 9.35
C VAL A 236 -12.45 4.88 8.20
N GLU A 237 -13.62 4.33 8.50
CA GLU A 237 -14.51 3.72 7.50
C GLU A 237 -15.78 4.54 7.40
N GLY A 238 -16.07 5.05 6.20
CA GLY A 238 -17.01 6.14 6.06
C GLY A 238 -16.54 7.34 6.88
N ASP A 239 -17.33 7.74 7.87
CA ASP A 239 -16.96 8.78 8.84
C ASP A 239 -16.61 8.19 10.22
N THR A 240 -16.45 6.88 10.39
CA THR A 240 -16.31 6.23 11.71
C THR A 240 -14.88 5.82 12.00
N CYS A 241 -14.31 6.30 13.11
CA CYS A 241 -13.00 5.89 13.60
C CYS A 241 -13.03 4.47 14.16
N GLN A 242 -12.26 3.55 13.61
CA GLN A 242 -12.26 2.14 14.04
C GLN A 242 -11.50 1.89 15.36
N GLY A 243 -10.86 2.92 15.93
CA GLY A 243 -10.23 2.81 17.26
C GLY A 243 -11.17 3.09 18.43
N CYS A 244 -12.14 3.98 18.25
CA CYS A 244 -13.08 4.37 19.31
C CYS A 244 -14.55 4.28 18.91
N PHE A 245 -14.83 3.88 17.67
CA PHE A 245 -16.15 3.72 17.08
C PHE A 245 -17.01 5.00 17.06
N MET A 246 -16.40 6.16 17.31
CA MET A 246 -17.07 7.44 17.19
C MET A 246 -17.05 7.94 15.75
N ARG A 247 -18.16 8.54 15.34
CA ARG A 247 -18.28 9.24 14.07
C ARG A 247 -17.47 10.55 14.14
N LEU A 248 -16.56 10.72 13.20
CA LEU A 248 -15.83 11.95 12.94
C LEU A 248 -16.78 13.00 12.35
N PRO A 249 -16.60 14.28 12.68
CA PRO A 249 -17.31 15.35 11.98
C PRO A 249 -17.08 15.25 10.47
N SER A 250 -18.12 15.31 9.64
CA SER A 250 -18.00 15.04 8.20
C SER A 250 -17.03 16.00 7.50
N GLN A 251 -16.95 17.27 7.92
CA GLN A 251 -15.95 18.22 7.41
C GLN A 251 -14.52 17.80 7.78
N PHE A 252 -14.31 17.26 8.97
CA PHE A 252 -13.01 16.75 9.37
C PHE A 252 -12.68 15.47 8.61
N ALA A 253 -13.62 14.55 8.46
CA ALA A 253 -13.42 13.34 7.65
C ALA A 253 -13.10 13.68 6.19
N GLN A 254 -13.79 14.66 5.60
CA GLN A 254 -13.50 15.18 4.26
C GLN A 254 -12.10 15.80 4.20
N LYS A 255 -11.73 16.63 5.17
CA LYS A 255 -10.37 17.18 5.25
C LYS A 255 -9.31 16.08 5.26
N VAL A 256 -9.49 15.04 6.08
CA VAL A 256 -8.54 13.91 6.15
C VAL A 256 -8.47 13.14 4.83
N ARG A 257 -9.54 13.13 4.01
CA ARG A 257 -9.51 12.54 2.66
C ARG A 257 -8.74 13.40 1.66
N GLU A 258 -8.89 14.72 1.74
CA GLU A 258 -8.30 15.68 0.79
C GLU A 258 -6.85 16.05 1.14
N ASP A 259 -6.47 15.93 2.41
CA ASP A 259 -5.19 16.36 2.97
C ASP A 259 -4.24 15.16 3.10
N SER A 260 -3.58 14.80 2.00
CA SER A 260 -2.56 13.73 1.97
C SER A 260 -1.24 14.14 2.64
N ASP A 261 -1.02 15.44 2.82
CA ASP A 261 0.25 16.00 3.26
C ASP A 261 0.39 16.06 4.78
N HIS A 262 -0.69 15.81 5.55
CA HIS A 262 -0.70 15.88 7.01
C HIS A 262 -1.13 14.58 7.70
N ILE A 263 -0.48 14.29 8.84
CA ILE A 263 -0.89 13.19 9.70
C ILE A 263 -2.04 13.69 10.57
N HIS A 264 -3.18 13.02 10.45
CA HIS A 264 -4.33 13.32 11.28
C HIS A 264 -4.44 12.38 12.47
N THR A 265 -5.01 12.90 13.56
CA THR A 265 -5.38 12.11 14.72
C THR A 265 -6.88 12.23 14.97
N CYS A 266 -7.50 11.14 15.43
CA CYS A 266 -8.90 11.15 15.81
C CYS A 266 -9.12 12.18 16.93
N PRO A 267 -10.06 13.14 16.78
CA PRO A 267 -10.33 14.13 17.82
C PRO A 267 -10.86 13.53 19.12
N ASN A 268 -11.44 12.32 19.05
CA ASN A 268 -12.01 11.65 20.22
C ASN A 268 -11.00 10.78 20.98
N CYS A 269 -10.22 9.96 20.26
CA CYS A 269 -9.30 9.00 20.91
C CYS A 269 -7.82 9.28 20.64
N SER A 270 -7.50 10.36 19.93
CA SER A 270 -6.15 10.81 19.59
C SER A 270 -5.28 9.81 18.83
N ARG A 271 -5.80 8.64 18.46
CA ARG A 271 -5.09 7.68 17.60
C ARG A 271 -4.81 8.31 16.25
N PHE A 272 -3.69 7.95 15.65
CA PHE A 272 -3.43 8.29 14.25
C PHE A 272 -4.51 7.64 13.38
N ILE A 273 -5.03 8.41 12.42
CA ILE A 273 -6.11 7.97 11.54
C ILE A 273 -5.67 8.04 10.08
N TYR A 274 -6.21 7.12 9.30
CA TYR A 274 -6.15 7.13 7.85
C TYR A 274 -7.51 6.72 7.31
N ILE A 275 -7.91 7.23 6.15
CA ILE A 275 -9.17 6.84 5.52
C ILE A 275 -8.95 5.59 4.67
N VAL A 276 -9.91 4.66 4.71
CA VAL A 276 -9.98 3.47 3.84
C VAL A 276 -10.94 3.73 2.70
#